data_AF-A0A3N5YBY7-F1
#
_entry.id   AF-A0A3N5YBY7-F1
#
_cell.length_a   1.000
_cell.length_b   1.000
_cell.length_c   1.000
_cell.angle_alpha   90.00
_cell.angle_beta   90.00
_cell.angle_gamma   90.00
#
_symmetry.space_group_name_H-M   'P 1'
#
loop_
_entity.id
_entity.type
_entity.pdbx_description
1 polymer ?
#
loop_
_entity_poly.entity_id
_entity_poly.type
_entity_poly.pdbx_seq_one_letter_code
_entity_poly.pdbx_strand_id
1 'polypeptide(L)' 'MPRYPKKLFYKIGEVCEICGVEAHVLRYWESEFSALAPTRNKSG' A
#
# COMPACT_ATOMS: atom_id res chain seq x y z
N MET A 1 21.50 1.36 6.66
CA MET A 1 20.08 1.47 7.08
C MET A 1 19.30 2.05 5.91
N PRO A 2 18.25 1.39 5.38
CA PRO A 2 17.52 1.96 4.26
C PRO A 2 16.78 3.22 4.73
N ARG A 3 17.01 4.29 3.96
CA ARG A 3 16.79 5.69 4.28
C ARG A 3 15.49 6.14 3.62
N TYR A 4 14.39 6.13 4.37
CA TYR A 4 13.12 6.78 4.04
C TYR A 4 12.43 6.30 2.74
N PRO A 5 11.09 6.25 2.68
CA PRO A 5 10.38 5.91 1.44
C PRO A 5 10.69 6.94 0.33
N LYS A 6 11.30 6.48 -0.78
CA LYS A 6 11.63 7.33 -1.95
C LYS A 6 10.41 8.07 -2.55
N LYS A 7 9.18 7.64 -2.25
CA LYS A 7 7.93 8.22 -2.75
C LYS A 7 6.91 8.35 -1.62
N LEU A 8 6.07 9.39 -1.67
CA LEU A 8 4.96 9.61 -0.73
C LEU A 8 3.79 8.63 -0.95
N PHE A 9 3.59 8.19 -2.20
CA PHE A 9 2.57 7.21 -2.57
C PHE A 9 3.19 6.15 -3.48
N TYR A 10 2.81 4.90 -3.25
CA TYR A 10 3.22 3.75 -4.05
C TYR A 10 2.00 3.16 -4.73
N LYS A 11 2.16 2.69 -5.97
CA LYS A 11 1.10 1.90 -6.61
C LYS A 11 0.99 0.55 -5.90
N ILE A 12 -0.21 -0.04 -5.87
CA ILE A 12 -0.42 -1.35 -5.23
C ILE A 12 0.53 -2.43 -5.78
N GLY A 13 0.86 -2.40 -7.08
CA GLY A 13 1.85 -3.30 -7.67
C GLY A 13 3.26 -3.11 -7.10
N GLU A 14 3.71 -1.86 -6.88
CA GLU A 14 5.00 -1.60 -6.23
C GLU A 14 4.99 -2.11 -4.78
N VAL A 15 3.87 -1.94 -4.07
CA VAL A 15 3.71 -2.47 -2.70
C VAL A 15 3.74 -3.99 -2.69
N CYS A 16 3.10 -4.66 -3.67
CA CYS A 16 3.17 -6.11 -3.84
C CYS A 16 4.62 -6.58 -4.03
N GLU A 17 5.40 -5.91 -4.88
CA GLU A 17 6.81 -6.26 -5.10
C GLU A 17 7.68 -6.03 -3.85
N ILE A 18 7.42 -4.96 -3.10
CA ILE A 18 8.15 -4.63 -1.86
C ILE A 18 7.82 -5.64 -0.75
N CYS A 19 6.55 -5.98 -0.59
CA CYS A 19 6.07 -6.89 0.46
C CYS A 19 6.17 -8.37 0.07
N GLY A 20 6.36 -8.69 -1.21
CA GLY A 20 6.40 -10.06 -1.73
C GLY A 20 5.05 -10.78 -1.63
N VAL A 21 3.93 -10.04 -1.66
CA VAL A 21 2.57 -10.59 -1.53
C VAL A 21 1.72 -10.21 -2.73
N GLU A 22 0.70 -11.01 -3.02
CA GLU A 22 -0.25 -10.71 -4.10
C GLU A 22 -1.21 -9.56 -3.73
N ALA A 23 -1.72 -8.88 -4.76
CA ALA A 23 -2.61 -7.73 -4.59
C ALA A 23 -3.88 -8.07 -3.79
N HIS A 24 -4.41 -9.29 -3.93
CA HIS A 24 -5.60 -9.72 -3.21
C HIS A 24 -5.36 -9.81 -1.69
N VAL A 25 -4.14 -10.14 -1.24
CA VAL A 25 -3.76 -10.19 0.18
C VAL A 25 -3.77 -8.79 0.76
N LEU A 26 -3.19 -7.82 0.05
CA LEU A 26 -3.21 -6.42 0.47
C LEU A 26 -4.64 -5.86 0.54
N ARG A 27 -5.51 -6.21 -0.42
CA ARG A 27 -6.94 -5.84 -0.40
C ARG A 27 -7.68 -6.42 0.80
N TYR A 28 -7.38 -7.66 1.15
CA TYR A 28 -7.93 -8.27 2.35
C TYR A 28 -7.46 -7.52 3.60
N TRP A 29 -6.17 -7.18 3.68
CA TRP A 29 -5.63 -6.38 4.77
C TRP A 29 -6.21 -4.96 4.84
N GLU A 30 -6.51 -4.30 3.71
CA GLU A 30 -7.22 -3.01 3.69
C GLU A 30 -8.60 -3.10 4.36
N SER A 31 -9.23 -4.27 4.32
CA SER A 31 -10.54 -4.52 4.93
C SER A 31 -10.43 -4.86 6.42
N GLU A 32 -9.46 -5.68 6.79
CA GLU A 32 -9.21 -6.08 8.20
C GLU A 32 -8.56 -4.97 9.02
N PHE A 33 -7.70 -4.17 8.40
CA PHE A 33 -6.93 -3.11 9.06
C PHE A 33 -7.27 -1.76 8.44
N SER A 34 -8.16 -1.02 9.10
CA SER A 34 -8.54 0.33 8.64
C SER A 34 -7.36 1.32 8.57
N ALA A 35 -6.25 1.03 9.26
CA ALA A 35 -5.00 1.80 9.18
C ALA A 35 -4.22 1.58 7.86
N LEU A 36 -4.44 0.44 7.20
CA LEU A 36 -3.86 0.12 5.88
C LEU A 36 -4.77 0.58 4.74
N ALA A 37 -6.03 0.89 5.02
CA ALA A 37 -6.93 1.45 4.04
C ALA A 37 -6.34 2.74 3.45
N PRO A 38 -6.19 2.85 2.13
CA PRO A 38 -5.59 4.01 1.51
C PRO A 38 -6.42 5.24 1.87
N THR A 39 -5.76 6.27 2.42
CA THR A 39 -6.42 7.55 2.67
C THR A 39 -6.90 8.07 1.32
N ARG A 40 -8.23 8.12 1.14
CA ARG A 40 -8.87 8.53 -0.10
C ARG A 40 -8.41 9.94 -0.46
N ASN A 41 -7.50 10.06 -1.41
CA ASN A 41 -7.10 11.38 -1.89
C ASN A 41 -8.30 11.98 -2.65
N LYS A 42 -8.66 13.23 -2.36
CA LYS A 42 -9.80 13.97 -2.94
C LYS A 42 -9.58 14.37 -4.42
N SER A 43 -8.95 13.53 -5.23
CA SER A 43 -8.88 13.74 -6.68
C SER A 43 -9.76 12.69 -7.33
N GLY A 44 -11.02 13.09 -7.55
CA GLY A 44 -11.79 12.55 -8.67
C GLY A 44 -11.21 13.06 -9.99
#